data_AF-A0A3P7ECW8-F1
#
_entry.id   AF-A0A3P7ECW8-F1
#
_cell.length_a   1.000
_cell.length_b   1.000
_cell.length_c   1.000
_cell.angle_alpha   90.00
_cell.angle_beta   90.00
_cell.angle_gamma   90.00
#
_symmetry.space_group_name_H-M   'P 1'
#
loop_
_entity.id
_entity.type
_entity.pdbx_description
1 polymer ?
#
loop_
_entity_poly.entity_id
_entity_poly.type
_entity_poly.pdbx_seq_one_letter_code
_entity_poly.pdbx_strand_id
1 'polypeptide(L)'
;MSSCKVPLCTFISKYLQRSLRLVMYLFVLWALVMVITGADVYPFVRDSYTSKYGSFTPEELLEAKKATREMFYFAYENYIRHAFPMDELDPINCSGRGY
;
A
#
# COMPACT_ATOMS: atom_id res chain seq x y z
N MET A 1 -21.93 36.16 27.10
CA MET A 1 -21.95 34.72 27.46
C MET A 1 -22.24 34.57 28.94
N SER A 2 -23.48 34.22 29.28
CA SER A 2 -23.96 34.08 30.66
C SER A 2 -23.46 32.78 31.28
N SER A 3 -22.51 32.91 32.21
CA SER A 3 -22.10 31.81 33.08
C SER A 3 -23.30 31.38 33.94
N CYS A 4 -23.75 30.14 33.78
CA CYS A 4 -24.83 29.55 34.55
C CYS A 4 -24.37 29.39 36.01
N LYS A 5 -24.67 30.36 36.88
CA LYS A 5 -24.26 30.37 38.30
C LYS A 5 -25.09 29.44 39.21
N VAL A 6 -26.05 28.70 38.66
CA VAL A 6 -26.89 27.78 39.43
C VAL A 6 -26.08 26.51 39.75
N PRO A 7 -26.03 26.04 41.02
CA PRO A 7 -25.20 24.90 41.42
C PRO A 7 -25.52 23.61 40.64
N LEU A 8 -26.79 23.42 40.27
CA LEU A 8 -27.21 22.29 39.44
C LEU A 8 -26.69 22.38 37.99
N CYS A 9 -26.66 23.58 37.42
CA CYS A 9 -26.20 23.83 36.05
C CYS A 9 -24.68 23.65 35.91
N THR A 10 -23.91 24.11 36.93
CA THR A 10 -22.46 23.86 37.00
C THR A 10 -22.14 22.39 37.24
N PHE A 11 -22.96 21.66 38.01
CA PHE A 11 -22.80 20.22 38.21
C PHE A 11 -23.05 19.44 36.92
N ILE A 12 -24.16 19.71 36.21
CA ILE A 12 -24.49 19.06 34.93
C ILE A 12 -23.42 19.36 33.88
N SER A 13 -22.97 20.62 33.77
CA SER A 13 -21.90 21.01 32.83
C SER A 13 -20.57 20.30 33.14
N LYS A 14 -20.17 20.21 34.42
CA LYS A 14 -18.96 19.46 34.81
C LYS A 14 -19.10 17.97 34.56
N TYR A 15 -20.28 17.39 34.81
CA TYR A 15 -20.54 15.97 34.55
C TYR A 15 -20.46 15.67 33.05
N LEU A 16 -21.11 16.49 32.21
CA LEU A 16 -21.06 16.37 30.76
C LEU A 16 -19.65 16.59 30.20
N GLN A 17 -18.88 17.53 30.76
CA GLN A 17 -17.49 17.74 30.37
C GLN A 17 -16.58 16.59 30.80
N ARG A 18 -16.86 15.93 31.93
CA ARG A 18 -16.13 14.75 32.41
C ARG A 18 -16.48 13.53 31.58
N SER A 19 -17.75 13.32 31.23
CA SER A 19 -18.17 12.22 30.35
C SER A 19 -17.57 12.37 28.95
N LEU A 20 -17.59 13.58 28.37
CA LEU A 20 -16.96 13.85 27.07
C LEU A 20 -15.45 13.57 27.11
N ARG A 21 -14.76 13.96 28.20
CA ARG A 21 -13.34 13.69 28.38
C ARG A 21 -13.05 12.18 28.48
N LEU A 22 -13.89 11.44 29.19
CA LEU A 22 -13.78 9.97 29.29
C LEU A 22 -14.00 9.30 27.92
N VAL A 23 -15.01 9.70 27.16
CA VAL A 23 -15.24 9.17 25.80
C VAL A 23 -14.05 9.45 24.89
N MET A 24 -13.49 10.66 24.97
CA MET A 24 -12.28 11.02 24.23
C MET A 24 -11.09 10.14 24.64
N TYR A 25 -10.86 9.90 25.93
CA TYR A 25 -9.79 9.00 26.39
C TYR A 25 -10.00 7.55 25.94
N LEU A 26 -11.25 7.05 25.96
CA LEU A 26 -11.56 5.71 25.46
C LEU A 26 -11.33 5.59 23.96
N PHE A 27 -11.68 6.61 23.18
CA PHE A 27 -11.41 6.63 21.74
C PHE A 27 -9.90 6.66 21.44
N VAL A 28 -9.14 7.50 22.16
CA VAL A 28 -7.68 7.56 22.01
C VAL A 28 -7.05 6.23 22.42
N LEU A 29 -7.51 5.60 23.50
CA LEU A 29 -7.04 4.28 23.92
C LEU A 29 -7.34 3.22 22.83
N TRP A 30 -8.55 3.20 22.30
CA TRP A 30 -8.93 2.27 21.23
C TRP A 30 -8.09 2.48 19.97
N ALA A 31 -7.89 3.73 19.55
CA ALA A 31 -7.04 4.05 18.39
C ALA A 31 -5.58 3.62 18.61
N LEU A 32 -5.03 3.85 19.81
CA LEU A 32 -3.69 3.39 20.17
C LEU A 32 -3.59 1.86 20.16
N VAL A 33 -4.60 1.15 20.68
CA VAL A 33 -4.65 -0.31 20.63
C VAL A 33 -4.67 -0.82 19.19
N MET A 34 -5.45 -0.22 18.29
CA MET A 34 -5.48 -0.59 16.87
C MET A 34 -4.10 -0.39 16.21
N VAL A 35 -3.41 0.72 16.50
CA VAL A 35 -2.06 0.98 15.99
C VAL A 35 -1.04 -0.01 16.55
N ILE A 36 -1.07 -0.30 17.85
CA ILE A 36 -0.10 -1.19 18.52
C ILE A 36 -0.31 -2.66 18.11
N THR A 37 -1.55 -3.12 18.06
CA THR A 37 -1.86 -4.51 17.68
C THR A 37 -1.63 -4.76 16.19
N GLY A 38 -1.49 -3.70 15.39
CA GLY A 38 -1.37 -3.81 13.94
C GLY A 38 -2.57 -4.52 13.32
N ALA A 39 -3.73 -4.50 14.00
CA ALA A 39 -4.94 -5.14 13.51
C ALA A 39 -5.26 -4.57 12.13
N ASP A 40 -5.09 -5.40 11.10
CA ASP A 40 -5.13 -4.98 9.71
C ASP A 40 -6.53 -4.45 9.36
N VAL A 41 -6.69 -3.13 9.39
CA VAL A 41 -7.93 -2.42 9.02
C VAL A 41 -8.30 -2.71 7.55
N TYR A 42 -7.37 -3.24 6.77
CA TYR A 42 -7.52 -3.50 5.34
C TYR A 42 -7.09 -4.94 5.00
N PRO A 43 -7.98 -5.94 5.15
CA PRO A 43 -7.64 -7.34 4.87
C PRO A 43 -7.23 -7.60 3.42
N PHE A 44 -7.54 -6.68 2.48
CA PHE A 44 -7.14 -6.74 1.08
C PHE A 44 -5.76 -6.13 0.80
N VAL A 45 -5.15 -5.42 1.76
CA VAL A 45 -3.82 -4.79 1.59
C VAL A 45 -2.70 -5.71 2.08
N ARG A 46 -3.01 -6.64 3.01
CA ARG A 46 -2.01 -7.48 3.66
C ARG A 46 -2.41 -8.95 3.64
N ASP A 47 -2.31 -9.57 2.47
CA ASP A 47 -2.46 -11.01 2.33
C ASP A 47 -1.13 -11.75 2.58
N SER A 48 -1.21 -13.08 2.72
CA SER A 48 -0.03 -13.92 2.95
C SER A 48 1.02 -13.81 1.83
N TYR A 49 0.57 -13.53 0.61
CA TYR A 49 1.45 -13.36 -0.56
C TYR A 49 2.26 -12.08 -0.45
N THR A 50 1.61 -10.95 -0.18
CA THR A 50 2.22 -9.63 0.00
C THR A 50 3.15 -9.61 1.21
N SER A 51 2.79 -10.32 2.30
CA SER A 51 3.70 -10.46 3.44
C SER A 51 4.99 -11.20 3.11
N LYS A 52 4.97 -12.09 2.12
CA LYS A 52 6.13 -12.91 1.74
C LYS A 52 6.93 -12.32 0.58
N TYR A 53 6.25 -11.68 -0.37
CA TYR A 53 6.83 -11.23 -1.65
C TYR A 53 6.66 -9.73 -1.91
N GLY A 54 6.08 -8.97 -0.98
CA GLY A 54 5.85 -7.52 -1.12
C GLY A 54 7.12 -6.67 -1.02
N SER A 55 8.25 -7.28 -0.66
CA SER A 55 9.55 -6.61 -0.58
C SER A 55 10.65 -7.51 -1.15
N PHE A 56 11.62 -6.89 -1.81
CA PHE A 56 12.86 -7.55 -2.23
C PHE A 56 13.98 -7.24 -1.25
N THR A 57 14.82 -8.24 -0.96
CA THR A 57 16.15 -7.99 -0.40
C THR A 57 17.01 -7.24 -1.43
N PRO A 58 18.05 -6.51 -1.01
CA PRO A 58 18.95 -5.82 -1.94
C PRO A 58 19.55 -6.76 -3.00
N GLU A 59 19.89 -7.99 -2.62
CA GLU A 59 20.45 -9.02 -3.49
C GLU A 59 19.42 -9.51 -4.52
N GLU A 60 18.20 -9.85 -4.08
CA GLU A 60 17.12 -10.25 -4.99
C GLU A 60 16.75 -9.13 -5.96
N LEU A 61 16.74 -7.88 -5.51
CA LEU A 61 16.48 -6.73 -6.37
C LEU A 61 17.58 -6.57 -7.44
N LEU A 62 18.83 -6.82 -7.07
CA LEU A 62 19.96 -6.80 -8.01
C LEU A 62 19.85 -7.92 -9.05
N GLU A 63 19.49 -9.12 -8.61
CA GLU A 63 19.28 -10.28 -9.49
C GLU A 63 18.11 -10.04 -10.44
N ALA A 64 16.97 -9.56 -9.95
CA ALA A 64 15.80 -9.23 -10.77
C ALA A 64 16.14 -8.18 -11.85
N LYS A 65 16.95 -7.17 -11.51
CA LYS A 65 17.44 -6.18 -12.48
C LYS A 65 18.34 -6.80 -13.53
N LYS A 66 19.24 -7.71 -13.14
CA LYS A 66 20.13 -8.43 -14.07
C LYS A 66 19.32 -9.30 -15.03
N ALA A 67 18.40 -10.11 -14.50
CA ALA A 67 17.54 -10.98 -15.31
C ALA A 67 16.67 -10.17 -16.27
N THR A 68 16.10 -9.05 -15.81
CA THR A 68 15.32 -8.14 -16.68
C THR A 68 16.18 -7.61 -17.82
N ARG A 69 17.41 -7.16 -17.54
CA ARG A 69 18.34 -6.69 -18.58
C ARG A 69 18.63 -7.78 -19.61
N GLU A 70 18.88 -9.01 -19.18
CA GLU A 70 19.13 -10.15 -20.06
C GLU A 70 17.92 -10.46 -20.95
N MET A 71 16.70 -10.44 -20.39
CA MET A 71 15.45 -10.61 -21.16
C MET A 71 15.28 -9.53 -22.24
N PHE A 72 15.61 -8.27 -21.93
CA PHE A 72 15.56 -7.17 -22.90
C PHE A 72 16.55 -7.36 -24.05
N TYR A 73 17.81 -7.71 -23.76
CA TYR A 73 18.79 -7.98 -24.82
C TYR A 73 18.38 -9.18 -25.67
N PHE A 74 17.90 -10.25 -25.05
CA PHE A 74 17.38 -11.41 -25.76
C PHE A 74 16.24 -11.03 -26.72
N ALA A 75 15.25 -10.26 -26.26
CA ALA A 75 14.14 -9.83 -27.12
C ALA A 75 14.61 -8.90 -28.25
N TYR A 76 15.49 -7.94 -27.95
CA TYR A 76 16.05 -7.01 -28.92
C TYR A 76 16.86 -7.73 -30.02
N GLU A 77 17.74 -8.65 -29.64
CA GLU A 77 18.53 -9.43 -30.60
C GLU A 77 17.64 -10.25 -31.55
N ASN A 78 16.56 -10.83 -31.02
CA ASN A 78 15.60 -11.56 -31.85
C ASN A 78 14.84 -10.62 -32.80
N TYR A 79 14.43 -9.44 -32.35
CA TYR A 79 13.81 -8.44 -33.22
C TYR A 79 14.74 -8.06 -34.39
N ILE A 80 16.01 -7.77 -34.10
CA ILE A 80 17.00 -7.42 -35.13
C ILE A 80 17.23 -8.57 -36.12
N ARG A 81 17.27 -9.82 -35.66
CA ARG A 81 17.50 -10.99 -36.52
C ARG A 81 16.29 -11.38 -37.37
N HIS A 82 15.08 -11.25 -36.84
CA HIS A 82 13.89 -11.90 -37.40
C HIS A 82 12.82 -10.93 -37.91
N ALA A 83 12.80 -9.68 -37.43
CA ALA A 83 11.74 -8.74 -37.74
C ALA A 83 12.22 -7.43 -38.37
N PHE A 84 13.48 -7.00 -38.17
CA PHE A 84 13.95 -5.75 -38.79
C PHE A 84 13.85 -5.80 -40.33
N PRO A 85 13.32 -4.77 -41.01
CA PRO A 85 12.94 -3.43 -40.53
C PRO A 85 11.44 -3.25 -40.18
N MET A 86 10.70 -4.33 -39.98
CA MET A 86 9.27 -4.30 -39.66
C MET A 86 9.02 -3.70 -38.25
N ASP A 87 7.83 -3.17 -38.02
CA ASP A 87 7.49 -2.48 -36.76
C ASP A 87 7.57 -3.39 -35.53
N GLU A 88 7.06 -4.62 -35.62
CA GLU A 88 6.96 -5.54 -34.49
C GLU A 88 7.46 -6.96 -34.82
N LEU A 89 8.00 -7.66 -33.82
CA LEU A 89 8.36 -9.08 -33.92
C LEU A 89 7.16 -9.96 -33.54
N ASP A 90 6.83 -10.96 -34.37
CA ASP A 90 6.01 -12.11 -33.99
C ASP A 90 6.93 -13.24 -33.47
N PRO A 91 7.00 -13.46 -32.15
CA PRO A 91 7.92 -14.44 -31.57
C PRO A 91 7.50 -15.89 -31.83
N ILE A 92 6.23 -16.16 -32.17
CA ILE A 92 5.75 -17.53 -32.42
C ILE A 92 6.19 -17.98 -33.82
N ASN A 93 6.06 -17.09 -34.81
CA ASN A 93 6.40 -17.38 -36.20
C ASN A 93 7.83 -16.95 -36.58
N CYS A 94 8.58 -16.34 -35.66
CA CYS A 94 9.92 -15.80 -35.88
C CYS A 94 10.01 -14.89 -37.12
N SER A 95 9.02 -14.01 -37.30
CA SER A 95 8.93 -13.08 -38.43
C SER A 95 8.48 -11.69 -37.98
N GLY A 96 8.73 -10.67 -38.79
CA GLY A 96 8.19 -9.34 -38.56
C GLY A 96 6.70 -9.22 -38.91
N ARG A 97 5.99 -8.32 -38.23
CA ARG A 97 4.62 -7.87 -38.54
C ARG A 97 4.55 -6.33 -38.43
N GLY A 98 3.47 -5.77 -38.95
CA GLY A 98 3.37 -4.32 -39.17
C GLY A 98 3.90 -3.99 -40.55
N TYR A 99 3.22 -3.10 -41.26
CA TYR A 99 3.29 -2.92 -42.71
C TYR A 99 3.91 -1.58 -43.08
#